data_AF-A0A0N9N894-F1
#
_entry.id   AF-A0A0N9N894-F1
#
_cell.length_a   1.000
_cell.length_b   1.000
_cell.length_c   1.000
_cell.angle_alpha   90.00
_cell.angle_beta   90.00
_cell.angle_gamma   90.00
#
_symmetry.space_group_name_H-M   'P 1'
#
loop_
_entity.id
_entity.type
_entity.pdbx_description
1 polymer ?
#
loop_
_entity_poly.entity_id
_entity_poly.type
_entity_poly.pdbx_seq_one_letter_code
_entity_poly.pdbx_strand_id
1 'polypeptide(L)'
;MTTANPTLERTASRASKRPRWSRRNPYPATVIRNELLTAPESEKEVRHLILDIEGSGLEYEPGDAVNVTPANEPALVAAIIDRLGVPGDTVIADRKGERTLTNALIHGFEITSTSPYLLDHLANARGVTKIADLLAGDRAELDAWCRGRDVLDLLNLDPTWSPTPEAFLSELRPLAARTYSISSSPSVHSGTLHLTPATVRHLASEGWTDGRDRGGAASTYLADRVDEGDTVGIYVTANKSFRLPEPDTDIIMVGPGTGIAPFRAFIHERSNDDGHGRNWLFHGARYRDQDFLYRDEMWAMEADGNLRLDVAFSREQDEKVYVSHLMGGKGEEIYSWIRDGAILYVCGDATQMARDVDETLTAIIREYGDFDEEGARAEVQRLREAGQYRRDVY
;
A
#
# COMPACT_ATOMS: atom_id res chain seq x y z
N MET A 1 -38.00 -51.84 -34.85
CA MET A 1 -37.61 -50.42 -34.94
C MET A 1 -37.36 -49.94 -33.54
N THR A 2 -36.11 -50.06 -33.09
CA THR A 2 -35.71 -49.81 -31.70
C THR A 2 -34.81 -48.58 -31.74
N THR A 3 -35.32 -47.49 -31.17
CA THR A 3 -34.71 -46.17 -31.18
C THR A 3 -33.48 -46.14 -30.28
N ALA A 4 -32.34 -45.76 -30.86
CA ALA A 4 -31.09 -45.54 -30.15
C ALA A 4 -31.17 -44.24 -29.32
N ASN A 5 -30.79 -44.34 -28.05
CA ASN A 5 -30.61 -43.20 -27.15
C ASN A 5 -29.19 -42.63 -27.35
N PRO A 6 -29.02 -41.35 -27.68
CA PRO A 6 -27.69 -40.76 -27.81
C PRO A 6 -27.09 -40.55 -26.42
N THR A 7 -25.86 -41.04 -26.25
CA THR A 7 -25.05 -40.87 -25.04
C THR A 7 -24.70 -39.39 -24.90
N LEU A 8 -25.20 -38.75 -23.84
CA LEU A 8 -24.80 -37.41 -23.43
C LEU A 8 -23.31 -37.42 -23.09
N GLU A 9 -22.49 -36.80 -23.94
CA GLU A 9 -21.13 -36.41 -23.61
C GLU A 9 -21.16 -35.48 -22.41
N ARG A 10 -20.63 -35.99 -21.30
CA ARG A 10 -20.47 -35.27 -20.05
C ARG A 10 -19.39 -34.23 -20.26
N THR A 11 -19.80 -32.99 -20.52
CA THR A 11 -18.92 -31.81 -20.57
C THR A 11 -18.01 -31.81 -19.35
N ALA A 12 -16.70 -31.86 -19.60
CA ALA A 12 -15.69 -31.79 -18.55
C ALA A 12 -15.90 -30.50 -17.76
N SER A 13 -16.09 -30.63 -16.45
CA SER A 13 -16.22 -29.47 -15.57
C SER A 13 -14.93 -28.65 -15.64
N ARG A 14 -15.08 -27.37 -15.94
CA ARG A 14 -14.00 -26.39 -15.91
C ARG A 14 -13.61 -26.20 -14.44
N ALA A 15 -12.70 -27.04 -13.95
CA ALA A 15 -12.13 -26.89 -12.62
C ALA A 15 -11.54 -25.47 -12.51
N SER A 16 -12.08 -24.64 -11.61
CA SER A 16 -11.47 -23.35 -11.33
C SER A 16 -10.10 -23.64 -10.70
N LYS A 17 -9.04 -23.46 -11.48
CA LYS A 17 -7.67 -23.60 -10.98
C LYS A 17 -7.47 -22.50 -9.95
N ARG A 18 -7.47 -22.87 -8.67
CA ARG A 18 -7.01 -21.97 -7.60
C ARG A 18 -5.60 -21.49 -7.97
N PRO A 19 -5.28 -20.20 -7.79
CA PRO A 19 -3.93 -19.71 -8.07
C PRO A 19 -2.93 -20.50 -7.22
N ARG A 20 -1.83 -20.94 -7.84
CA ARG A 20 -0.77 -21.73 -7.20
C ARG A 20 -0.23 -21.01 -5.96
N TRP A 21 -0.05 -19.70 -6.09
CA TRP A 21 0.44 -18.82 -5.05
C TRP A 21 -0.72 -18.02 -4.45
N SER A 22 -0.78 -17.95 -3.13
CA SER A 22 -1.89 -17.32 -2.42
C SER A 22 -1.46 -16.92 -1.01
N ARG A 23 -2.33 -16.24 -0.26
CA ARG A 23 -2.11 -15.94 1.16
C ARG A 23 -1.69 -17.15 2.01
N ARG A 24 -2.13 -18.37 1.67
CA ARG A 24 -1.77 -19.60 2.42
C ARG A 24 -0.54 -20.32 1.86
N ASN A 25 -0.09 -19.94 0.68
CA ASN A 25 1.07 -20.50 -0.01
C ASN A 25 1.74 -19.36 -0.79
N PRO A 26 2.39 -18.40 -0.09
CA PRO A 26 3.09 -17.32 -0.77
C PRO A 26 4.28 -17.87 -1.55
N TYR A 27 4.59 -17.26 -2.68
CA TYR A 27 5.80 -17.57 -3.44
C TYR A 27 7.02 -16.95 -2.75
N PRO A 28 8.09 -17.71 -2.48
CA PRO A 28 9.33 -17.15 -1.93
C PRO A 28 10.14 -16.48 -3.05
N ALA A 29 9.86 -15.21 -3.32
CA ALA A 29 10.54 -14.45 -4.36
C ALA A 29 11.92 -13.97 -3.88
N THR A 30 12.95 -14.17 -4.70
CA THR A 30 14.30 -13.68 -4.41
C THR A 30 14.36 -12.16 -4.63
N VAL A 31 14.99 -11.45 -3.71
CA VAL A 31 15.20 -10.00 -3.82
C VAL A 31 16.42 -9.76 -4.70
N ILE A 32 16.19 -9.19 -5.88
CA ILE A 32 17.26 -8.85 -6.84
C ILE A 32 17.90 -7.51 -6.45
N ARG A 33 17.07 -6.54 -6.04
CA ARG A 33 17.52 -5.21 -5.61
C ARG A 33 16.66 -4.66 -4.49
N ASN A 34 17.28 -3.85 -3.63
CA ASN A 34 16.62 -3.10 -2.57
C ASN A 34 17.29 -1.74 -2.35
N GLU A 35 16.99 -0.78 -3.22
CA GLU A 35 17.68 0.52 -3.27
C GLU A 35 16.84 1.66 -2.69
N LEU A 36 17.52 2.65 -2.14
CA LEU A 36 16.88 3.86 -1.65
C LEU A 36 16.58 4.80 -2.84
N LEU A 37 15.33 5.24 -2.99
CA LEU A 37 14.92 6.22 -4.00
C LEU A 37 15.02 7.66 -3.53
N THR A 38 14.97 7.87 -2.22
CA THR A 38 15.06 9.18 -1.60
C THR A 38 16.51 9.54 -1.27
N ALA A 39 16.85 10.83 -1.28
CA ALA A 39 18.17 11.27 -0.83
C ALA A 39 18.36 10.99 0.67
N PRO A 40 19.61 10.85 1.16
CA PRO A 40 19.90 10.65 2.58
C PRO A 40 19.30 11.71 3.51
N GLU A 41 19.16 12.95 3.02
CA GLU A 41 18.61 14.08 3.77
C GLU A 41 17.07 14.11 3.80
N SER A 42 16.42 13.24 3.02
CA SER A 42 14.97 13.14 3.00
C SER A 42 14.45 12.63 4.34
N GLU A 43 13.49 13.35 4.90
CA GLU A 43 12.69 12.91 6.06
C GLU A 43 11.83 11.64 5.79
N LYS A 44 11.81 11.14 4.55
CA LYS A 44 11.12 9.90 4.16
C LYS A 44 12.15 8.97 3.59
N GLU A 45 12.02 7.71 3.94
CA GLU A 45 12.72 6.63 3.30
C GLU A 45 11.74 5.92 2.37
N VAL A 46 11.99 5.99 1.06
CA VAL A 46 11.22 5.24 0.07
C VAL A 46 12.18 4.37 -0.70
N ARG A 47 11.85 3.09 -0.87
CA ARG A 47 12.71 2.12 -1.53
C ARG A 47 12.14 1.68 -2.86
N HIS A 48 13.00 1.20 -3.73
CA HIS A 48 12.65 0.45 -4.92
C HIS A 48 13.16 -0.97 -4.73
N LEU A 49 12.23 -1.92 -4.71
CA LEU A 49 12.56 -3.34 -4.62
C LEU A 49 12.23 -4.02 -5.93
N ILE A 50 13.13 -4.90 -6.36
CA ILE A 50 12.96 -5.77 -7.52
C ILE A 50 12.97 -7.20 -7.03
N LEU A 51 11.89 -7.93 -7.31
CA LEU A 51 11.70 -9.32 -6.95
C LEU A 51 11.78 -10.22 -8.18
N ASP A 52 12.56 -11.29 -8.08
CA ASP A 52 12.59 -12.37 -9.07
C ASP A 52 11.29 -13.17 -8.99
N ILE A 53 10.60 -13.30 -10.12
CA ILE A 53 9.44 -14.15 -10.28
C ILE A 53 9.59 -15.12 -11.47
N GLU A 54 10.79 -15.24 -12.05
CA GLU A 54 11.05 -16.11 -13.19
C GLU A 54 10.77 -17.58 -12.83
N GLY A 55 10.12 -18.31 -13.74
CA GLY A 55 9.75 -19.71 -13.52
C GLY A 55 8.70 -19.96 -12.41
N SER A 56 8.23 -18.92 -11.70
CA SER A 56 7.23 -19.04 -10.64
C SER A 56 5.83 -19.37 -11.20
N GLY A 57 5.55 -18.92 -12.43
CA GLY A 57 4.21 -18.89 -13.02
C GLY A 57 3.28 -17.84 -12.41
N LEU A 58 3.82 -16.85 -11.67
CA LEU A 58 3.08 -15.64 -11.32
C LEU A 58 2.89 -14.79 -12.59
N GLU A 59 1.67 -14.32 -12.76
CA GLU A 59 1.28 -13.36 -13.79
C GLU A 59 0.69 -12.14 -13.08
N TYR A 60 0.97 -10.95 -13.60
CA TYR A 60 0.41 -9.70 -13.12
C TYR A 60 0.29 -8.72 -14.29
N GLU A 61 -0.57 -7.73 -14.14
CA GLU A 61 -0.73 -6.64 -15.11
C GLU A 61 -0.47 -5.29 -14.41
N PRO A 62 -0.08 -4.24 -15.15
CA PRO A 62 0.02 -2.90 -14.58
C PRO A 62 -1.27 -2.50 -13.87
N GLY A 63 -1.12 -2.01 -12.63
CA GLY A 63 -2.22 -1.66 -11.73
C GLY A 63 -2.61 -2.77 -10.75
N ASP A 64 -2.06 -3.97 -10.88
CA ASP A 64 -2.11 -4.98 -9.82
C ASP A 64 -1.33 -4.59 -8.58
N ALA A 65 -1.62 -5.30 -7.50
CA ALA A 65 -0.90 -5.17 -6.25
C ALA A 65 -0.24 -6.48 -5.84
N VAL A 66 0.95 -6.38 -5.24
CA VAL A 66 1.65 -7.49 -4.60
C VAL A 66 1.43 -7.43 -3.10
N ASN A 67 1.21 -8.59 -2.48
CA ASN A 67 1.09 -8.73 -1.04
C ASN A 67 2.36 -9.37 -0.52
N VAL A 68 3.07 -8.69 0.37
CA VAL A 68 4.31 -9.18 0.99
C VAL A 68 4.00 -9.68 2.39
N THR A 69 4.42 -10.91 2.72
CA THR A 69 4.32 -11.46 4.07
C THR A 69 5.48 -10.97 4.93
N PRO A 70 5.21 -10.16 5.98
CA PRO A 70 6.29 -9.59 6.77
C PRO A 70 6.77 -10.53 7.88
N ALA A 71 7.91 -10.18 8.48
CA ALA A 71 8.37 -10.72 9.75
C ALA A 71 8.61 -9.58 10.74
N ASN A 72 8.14 -9.75 11.97
CA ASN A 72 8.36 -8.77 13.03
C ASN A 72 9.83 -8.73 13.45
N GLU A 73 10.24 -7.57 13.97
CA GLU A 73 11.61 -7.34 14.41
C GLU A 73 11.99 -8.22 15.61
N PRO A 74 13.11 -8.97 15.55
CA PRO A 74 13.55 -9.83 16.66
C PRO A 74 13.75 -9.09 17.99
N ALA A 75 14.21 -7.82 17.96
CA ALA A 75 14.41 -7.03 19.16
C ALA A 75 13.09 -6.72 19.89
N LEU A 76 12.04 -6.32 19.15
CA LEU A 76 10.71 -6.12 19.71
C LEU A 76 10.13 -7.43 20.26
N VAL A 77 10.32 -8.54 19.54
CA VAL A 77 9.90 -9.88 20.00
C VAL A 77 10.59 -10.26 21.30
N ALA A 78 11.91 -10.07 21.40
CA ALA A 78 12.67 -10.35 22.61
C ALA A 78 12.17 -9.50 23.79
N ALA A 79 11.95 -8.20 23.59
CA ALA A 79 11.46 -7.31 24.64
C ALA A 79 10.05 -7.68 25.14
N ILE A 80 9.18 -8.17 24.24
CA ILE A 80 7.86 -8.71 24.64
C ILE A 80 8.01 -10.01 25.45
N ILE A 81 8.88 -10.92 25.02
CA ILE A 81 9.13 -12.19 25.72
C ILE A 81 9.68 -11.93 27.12
N ASP A 82 10.66 -11.03 27.24
CA ASP A 82 11.24 -10.59 28.51
C ASP A 82 10.16 -10.00 29.41
N ARG A 83 9.24 -9.19 28.86
CA ARG A 83 8.13 -8.60 29.60
C ARG A 83 7.10 -9.63 30.08
N LEU A 84 6.93 -10.74 29.36
CA LEU A 84 6.10 -11.88 29.77
C LEU A 84 6.80 -12.77 30.82
N GLY A 85 8.12 -12.64 30.99
CA GLY A 85 8.89 -13.37 32.00
C GLY A 85 9.01 -14.87 31.73
N VAL A 86 8.96 -15.29 30.46
CA VAL A 86 9.07 -16.69 30.05
C VAL A 86 10.20 -16.89 29.04
N PRO A 87 10.76 -18.11 28.91
CA PRO A 87 11.72 -18.43 27.85
C PRO A 87 11.11 -18.28 26.45
N GLY A 88 11.88 -17.79 25.48
CA GLY A 88 11.40 -17.62 24.10
C GLY A 88 11.13 -18.93 23.33
N ASP A 89 11.68 -20.05 23.81
CA ASP A 89 11.42 -21.41 23.32
C ASP A 89 10.22 -22.08 23.99
N THR A 90 9.49 -21.35 24.86
CA THR A 90 8.20 -21.81 25.41
C THR A 90 7.29 -22.23 24.26
N VAL A 91 6.84 -23.48 24.30
CA VAL A 91 5.95 -24.05 23.29
C VAL A 91 4.53 -23.55 23.57
N ILE A 92 3.94 -22.90 22.57
CA ILE A 92 2.53 -22.54 22.57
C ILE A 92 1.78 -23.48 21.63
N ALA A 93 0.52 -23.77 21.96
CA ALA A 93 -0.39 -24.50 21.10
C ALA A 93 -1.57 -23.62 20.72
N ASP A 94 -1.80 -23.44 19.42
CA ASP A 94 -3.00 -22.75 18.92
C ASP A 94 -3.63 -23.50 17.74
N ARG A 95 -4.60 -22.87 17.06
CA ARG A 95 -5.28 -23.47 15.90
C ARG A 95 -4.37 -23.79 14.71
N LYS A 96 -3.13 -23.27 14.68
CA LYS A 96 -2.13 -23.51 13.64
C LYS A 96 -1.10 -24.59 14.04
N GLY A 97 -1.20 -25.14 15.25
CA GLY A 97 -0.29 -26.18 15.76
C GLY A 97 0.65 -25.69 16.86
N GLU A 98 1.63 -26.52 17.20
CA GLU A 98 2.66 -26.22 18.18
C GLU A 98 3.82 -25.43 17.53
N ARG A 99 4.25 -24.36 18.19
CA ARG A 99 5.44 -23.58 17.81
C ARG A 99 6.01 -22.84 19.02
N THR A 100 7.24 -22.37 18.92
CA THR A 100 7.82 -21.53 19.98
C THR A 100 7.15 -20.16 20.02
N LEU A 101 7.10 -19.55 21.21
CA LEU A 101 6.62 -18.19 21.40
C LEU A 101 7.35 -17.19 20.49
N THR A 102 8.67 -17.35 20.34
CA THR A 102 9.49 -16.55 19.41
C THR A 102 8.97 -16.65 17.98
N ASN A 103 8.80 -17.87 17.45
CA ASN A 103 8.31 -18.05 16.07
C ASN A 103 6.89 -17.50 15.89
N ALA A 104 6.04 -17.66 16.91
CA ALA A 104 4.69 -17.13 16.92
C ALA A 104 4.66 -15.61 16.84
N LEU A 105 5.49 -14.92 17.62
CA LEU A 105 5.56 -13.46 17.61
C LEU A 105 6.24 -12.92 16.36
N ILE A 106 7.25 -13.61 15.80
CA ILE A 106 7.91 -13.17 14.56
C ILE A 106 6.95 -13.23 13.35
N HIS A 107 6.19 -14.33 13.19
CA HIS A 107 5.46 -14.60 11.94
C HIS A 107 3.94 -14.66 12.09
N GLY A 108 3.44 -14.77 13.32
CA GLY A 108 2.05 -15.16 13.57
C GLY A 108 1.11 -14.01 13.88
N PHE A 109 1.60 -12.97 14.55
CA PHE A 109 0.77 -11.94 15.19
C PHE A 109 1.23 -10.52 14.87
N GLU A 110 0.28 -9.61 14.77
CA GLU A 110 0.53 -8.17 14.64
C GLU A 110 0.95 -7.62 16.00
N ILE A 111 2.20 -7.16 16.10
CA ILE A 111 2.77 -6.61 17.35
C ILE A 111 3.23 -5.16 17.20
N THR A 112 3.24 -4.60 15.99
CA THR A 112 3.74 -3.24 15.68
C THR A 112 2.67 -2.16 15.72
N SER A 113 1.43 -2.54 16.00
CA SER A 113 0.31 -1.61 16.12
C SER A 113 -0.55 -1.94 17.33
N THR A 114 -1.00 -0.90 18.03
CA THR A 114 -2.11 -1.00 18.97
C THR A 114 -3.45 -0.81 18.23
N SER A 115 -4.55 -1.14 18.89
CA SER A 115 -5.87 -0.76 18.39
C SER A 115 -6.79 -0.35 19.54
N PRO A 116 -7.73 0.59 19.31
CA PRO A 116 -8.74 0.94 20.29
C PRO A 116 -9.59 -0.25 20.78
N TYR A 117 -9.82 -1.25 19.92
CA TYR A 117 -10.48 -2.49 20.32
C TYR A 117 -9.65 -3.29 21.34
N LEU A 118 -8.35 -3.41 21.11
CA LEU A 118 -7.44 -4.10 22.02
C LEU A 118 -7.34 -3.36 23.36
N LEU A 119 -7.31 -2.03 23.34
CA LEU A 119 -7.35 -1.20 24.56
C LEU A 119 -8.68 -1.38 25.32
N ASP A 120 -9.82 -1.27 24.62
CA ASP A 120 -11.15 -1.46 25.21
C ASP A 120 -11.32 -2.85 25.82
N HIS A 121 -10.87 -3.89 25.12
CA HIS A 121 -10.93 -5.25 25.64
C HIS A 121 -10.09 -5.42 26.91
N LEU A 122 -8.87 -4.87 26.95
CA LEU A 122 -8.01 -4.97 28.13
C LEU A 122 -8.51 -4.16 29.33
N ALA A 123 -9.10 -2.98 29.10
CA ALA A 123 -9.72 -2.21 30.18
C ALA A 123 -10.91 -2.98 30.80
N ASN A 124 -11.82 -3.47 29.95
CA ASN A 124 -13.09 -4.03 30.41
C ASN A 124 -12.96 -5.49 30.89
N ALA A 125 -12.17 -6.31 30.20
CA ALA A 125 -12.06 -7.75 30.51
C ALA A 125 -10.99 -8.05 31.57
N ARG A 126 -9.98 -7.18 31.73
CA ARG A 126 -8.82 -7.43 32.60
C ARG A 126 -8.63 -6.41 33.73
N GLY A 127 -9.43 -5.34 33.77
CA GLY A 127 -9.45 -4.39 34.88
C GLY A 127 -8.26 -3.42 34.92
N VAL A 128 -7.65 -3.15 33.75
CA VAL A 128 -6.47 -2.28 33.64
C VAL A 128 -6.89 -0.81 33.77
N THR A 129 -6.83 -0.28 35.00
CA THR A 129 -7.35 1.05 35.36
C THR A 129 -6.73 2.21 34.58
N LYS A 130 -5.44 2.16 34.25
CA LYS A 130 -4.77 3.18 33.41
C LYS A 130 -5.30 3.25 31.97
N ILE A 131 -5.83 2.15 31.42
CA ILE A 131 -6.45 2.16 30.09
C ILE A 131 -7.86 2.75 30.17
N ALA A 132 -8.57 2.55 31.29
CA ALA A 132 -9.90 3.11 31.48
C ALA A 132 -9.91 4.65 31.42
N ASP A 133 -8.89 5.31 31.97
CA ASP A 133 -8.75 6.78 31.89
C ASP A 133 -8.50 7.26 30.44
N LEU A 134 -7.69 6.52 29.68
CA LEU A 134 -7.44 6.79 28.25
C LEU A 134 -8.69 6.56 27.38
N LEU A 135 -9.51 5.56 27.71
CA LEU A 135 -10.77 5.27 27.02
C LEU A 135 -11.91 6.23 27.41
N ALA A 136 -11.81 6.89 28.56
CA ALA A 136 -12.76 7.90 29.00
C ALA A 136 -12.55 9.26 28.31
N GLY A 137 -11.38 9.47 27.68
CA GLY A 137 -11.09 10.61 26.81
C GLY A 137 -11.82 10.56 25.47
N ASP A 138 -11.58 11.53 24.60
CA ASP A 138 -12.20 11.54 23.28
C ASP A 138 -11.51 10.56 22.30
N ARG A 139 -12.20 10.27 21.18
CA ARG A 139 -11.67 9.34 20.18
C ARG A 139 -10.37 9.82 19.54
N ALA A 140 -10.20 11.13 19.38
CA ALA A 140 -9.02 11.71 18.75
C ALA A 140 -7.79 11.59 19.66
N GLU A 141 -7.95 11.76 20.96
CA GLU A 141 -6.89 11.54 21.97
C GLU A 141 -6.45 10.07 21.99
N LEU A 142 -7.40 9.13 21.93
CA LEU A 142 -7.10 7.71 21.86
C LEU A 142 -6.38 7.33 20.57
N ASP A 143 -6.83 7.83 19.42
CA ASP A 143 -6.18 7.60 18.13
C ASP A 143 -4.78 8.25 18.08
N ALA A 144 -4.60 9.42 18.69
CA ALA A 144 -3.29 10.06 18.84
C ALA A 144 -2.36 9.27 19.75
N TRP A 145 -2.87 8.69 20.84
CA TRP A 145 -2.09 7.81 21.71
C TRP A 145 -1.67 6.52 21.01
N CYS A 146 -2.59 5.89 20.25
CA CYS A 146 -2.31 4.64 19.52
C CYS A 146 -1.29 4.84 18.39
N ARG A 147 -1.29 6.02 17.78
CA ARG A 147 -0.38 6.35 16.68
C ARG A 147 1.05 6.06 17.10
N GLY A 148 1.76 5.31 16.27
CA GLY A 148 3.17 4.98 16.48
C GLY A 148 3.49 4.12 17.70
N ARG A 149 2.51 3.65 18.49
CA ARG A 149 2.73 2.70 19.59
C ARG A 149 2.52 1.26 19.15
N ASP A 150 3.29 0.37 19.79
CA ASP A 150 3.26 -1.06 19.56
C ASP A 150 2.66 -1.82 20.75
N VAL A 151 2.57 -3.16 20.65
CA VAL A 151 1.94 -3.97 21.69
C VAL A 151 2.80 -4.05 22.97
N LEU A 152 4.11 -3.78 22.89
CA LEU A 152 4.94 -3.70 24.10
C LEU A 152 4.57 -2.48 24.94
N ASP A 153 4.24 -1.35 24.31
CA ASP A 153 3.75 -0.15 25.01
C ASP A 153 2.47 -0.45 25.80
N LEU A 154 1.60 -1.28 25.23
CA LEU A 154 0.38 -1.74 25.85
C LEU A 154 0.65 -2.65 27.07
N LEU A 155 1.58 -3.62 26.94
CA LEU A 155 2.00 -4.46 28.06
C LEU A 155 2.64 -3.63 29.19
N ASN A 156 3.31 -2.54 28.86
CA ASN A 156 3.99 -1.67 29.82
C ASN A 156 3.07 -0.60 30.43
N LEU A 157 1.87 -0.39 29.88
CA LEU A 157 0.92 0.57 30.42
C LEU A 157 0.45 0.19 31.82
N ASP A 158 0.31 -1.12 32.08
CA ASP A 158 0.09 -1.69 33.41
C ASP A 158 1.13 -2.77 33.73
N PRO A 159 2.16 -2.43 34.51
CA PRO A 159 3.19 -3.39 34.94
C PRO A 159 2.65 -4.58 35.75
N THR A 160 1.45 -4.47 36.33
CA THR A 160 0.83 -5.56 37.11
C THR A 160 0.15 -6.60 36.22
N TRP A 161 -0.14 -6.25 34.96
CA TRP A 161 -0.67 -7.20 34.01
C TRP A 161 0.44 -8.17 33.55
N SER A 162 0.26 -9.45 33.88
CA SER A 162 1.22 -10.52 33.57
C SER A 162 0.47 -11.75 33.00
N PRO A 163 -0.04 -11.66 31.76
CA PRO A 163 -0.78 -12.75 31.14
C PRO A 163 0.14 -13.95 30.83
N THR A 164 -0.44 -15.16 30.72
CA THR A 164 0.28 -16.27 30.09
C THR A 164 0.49 -15.98 28.59
N PRO A 165 1.50 -16.58 27.94
CA PRO A 165 1.73 -16.40 26.51
C PRO A 165 0.48 -16.67 25.65
N GLU A 166 -0.25 -17.76 25.90
CA GLU A 166 -1.46 -18.09 25.16
C GLU A 166 -2.58 -17.06 25.36
N ALA A 167 -2.76 -16.59 26.60
CA ALA A 167 -3.74 -15.56 26.91
C ALA A 167 -3.40 -14.26 26.16
N PHE A 168 -2.13 -13.83 26.22
CA PHE A 168 -1.66 -12.64 25.51
C PHE A 168 -1.86 -12.75 23.99
N LEU A 169 -1.42 -13.85 23.38
CA LEU A 169 -1.54 -14.05 21.94
C LEU A 169 -3.00 -14.14 21.47
N SER A 170 -3.92 -14.58 22.33
CA SER A 170 -5.34 -14.64 22.00
C SER A 170 -5.98 -13.25 21.82
N GLU A 171 -5.36 -12.21 22.39
CA GLU A 171 -5.79 -10.82 22.23
C GLU A 171 -5.26 -10.18 20.93
N LEU A 172 -4.25 -10.79 20.30
CA LEU A 172 -3.57 -10.23 19.14
C LEU A 172 -4.22 -10.64 17.82
N ARG A 173 -4.19 -9.72 16.86
CA ARG A 173 -4.60 -10.02 15.49
C ARG A 173 -3.52 -10.85 14.78
N PRO A 174 -3.88 -11.71 13.83
CA PRO A 174 -2.89 -12.37 12.98
C PRO A 174 -2.06 -11.35 12.19
N LEU A 175 -0.75 -11.60 12.07
CA LEU A 175 0.11 -10.82 11.19
C LEU A 175 -0.40 -10.95 9.75
N ALA A 176 -0.67 -9.81 9.11
CA ALA A 176 -1.20 -9.75 7.76
C ALA A 176 -0.12 -9.39 6.76
N ALA A 177 -0.22 -9.95 5.55
CA ALA A 177 0.56 -9.47 4.42
C ALA A 177 0.20 -8.00 4.12
N ARG A 178 1.18 -7.22 3.69
CA ARG A 178 1.00 -5.81 3.32
C ARG A 178 0.95 -5.68 1.80
N THR A 179 -0.04 -4.94 1.34
CA THR A 179 -0.29 -4.72 -0.09
C THR A 179 0.51 -3.50 -0.57
N TYR A 180 1.17 -3.65 -1.72
CA TYR A 180 1.86 -2.59 -2.43
C TYR A 180 1.44 -2.62 -3.90
N SER A 181 1.08 -1.46 -4.47
CA SER A 181 0.84 -1.35 -5.91
C SER A 181 2.13 -1.69 -6.67
N ILE A 182 2.04 -2.53 -7.69
CA ILE A 182 3.19 -2.97 -8.48
C ILE A 182 3.68 -1.80 -9.33
N SER A 183 5.01 -1.58 -9.33
CA SER A 183 5.64 -0.46 -10.02
C SER A 183 6.42 -0.82 -11.28
N SER A 184 6.24 -2.04 -11.79
CA SER A 184 6.79 -2.52 -13.07
C SER A 184 5.69 -2.95 -14.04
N SER A 185 5.99 -2.89 -15.33
CA SER A 185 5.23 -3.58 -16.38
C SER A 185 5.93 -4.89 -16.76
N PRO A 186 5.21 -6.02 -16.93
CA PRO A 186 5.80 -7.29 -17.34
C PRO A 186 6.33 -7.26 -18.78
N SER A 187 5.84 -6.35 -19.64
CA SER A 187 6.30 -6.24 -21.02
C SER A 187 7.69 -5.59 -21.13
N VAL A 188 8.06 -4.77 -20.14
CA VAL A 188 9.40 -4.17 -20.01
C VAL A 188 10.29 -4.95 -19.02
N HIS A 189 9.70 -5.52 -17.96
CA HIS A 189 10.41 -6.11 -16.83
C HIS A 189 10.16 -7.62 -16.70
N SER A 190 10.31 -8.35 -17.81
CA SER A 190 10.06 -9.80 -17.86
C SER A 190 10.80 -10.55 -16.75
N GLY A 191 10.10 -11.48 -16.09
CA GLY A 191 10.65 -12.28 -14.99
C GLY A 191 10.82 -11.54 -13.66
N THR A 192 10.49 -10.24 -13.58
CA THR A 192 10.63 -9.46 -12.34
C THR A 192 9.36 -8.71 -11.96
N LEU A 193 9.21 -8.40 -10.67
CA LEU A 193 8.11 -7.60 -10.13
C LEU A 193 8.68 -6.52 -9.22
N HIS A 194 8.31 -5.26 -9.44
CA HIS A 194 8.84 -4.12 -8.69
C HIS A 194 7.80 -3.56 -7.71
N LEU A 195 8.27 -3.00 -6.60
CA LEU A 195 7.43 -2.29 -5.62
C LEU A 195 8.16 -1.05 -5.05
N THR A 196 7.37 -0.07 -4.61
CA THR A 196 7.85 1.24 -4.14
C THR A 196 7.40 1.52 -2.69
N PRO A 197 7.85 0.76 -1.68
CA PRO A 197 7.41 0.96 -0.30
C PRO A 197 8.02 2.21 0.33
N ALA A 198 7.19 3.01 1.01
CA ALA A 198 7.66 3.99 1.99
C ALA A 198 7.86 3.29 3.35
N THR A 199 9.02 3.50 3.96
CA THR A 199 9.34 2.97 5.29
C THR A 199 8.66 3.82 6.36
N VAL A 200 7.73 3.21 7.10
CA VAL A 200 7.08 3.84 8.26
C VAL A 200 8.02 3.74 9.46
N ARG A 201 8.48 4.90 9.94
CA ARG A 201 9.31 5.04 11.15
C ARG A 201 8.66 6.02 12.13
N HIS A 202 8.82 5.73 13.41
CA HIS A 202 8.47 6.60 14.53
C HIS A 202 9.70 6.66 15.42
N LEU A 203 10.54 7.67 15.19
CA LEU A 203 11.86 7.77 15.81
C LEU A 203 11.74 8.37 17.20
N ALA A 204 12.42 7.81 18.18
CA ALA A 204 12.42 8.27 19.57
C ALA A 204 12.67 9.78 19.73
N SER A 205 13.51 10.35 18.86
CA SER A 205 13.82 11.79 18.79
C SER A 205 12.61 12.70 18.54
N GLU A 206 11.49 12.15 18.06
CA GLU A 206 10.26 12.89 17.74
C GLU A 206 9.26 12.98 18.91
N GLY A 207 9.73 12.76 20.14
CA GLY A 207 8.92 12.95 21.36
C GLY A 207 8.17 11.70 21.82
N TRP A 208 8.60 10.51 21.40
CA TRP A 208 8.01 9.26 21.89
C TRP A 208 8.46 8.95 23.31
N THR A 209 7.51 8.53 24.15
CA THR A 209 7.60 8.61 25.62
C THR A 209 8.60 7.66 26.30
N ASP A 210 9.22 6.73 25.56
CA ASP A 210 10.07 5.68 26.13
C ASP A 210 11.43 5.52 25.43
N GLY A 211 11.77 6.41 24.49
CA GLY A 211 13.07 6.40 23.81
C GLY A 211 13.29 5.27 22.80
N ARG A 212 12.26 4.48 22.43
CA ARG A 212 12.36 3.43 21.41
C ARG A 212 12.05 3.93 20.01
N ASP A 213 12.89 3.58 19.05
CA ASP A 213 12.53 3.66 17.64
C ASP A 213 11.52 2.55 17.32
N ARG A 214 10.51 2.90 16.53
CA ARG A 214 9.46 1.97 16.09
C ARG A 214 9.25 2.11 14.59
N GLY A 215 8.55 1.15 14.01
CA GLY A 215 8.12 1.24 12.63
C GLY A 215 7.14 0.16 12.23
N GLY A 216 6.60 0.28 11.02
CA GLY A 216 5.60 -0.66 10.52
C GLY A 216 6.20 -2.03 10.22
N ALA A 217 5.52 -3.11 10.62
CA ALA A 217 6.02 -4.49 10.47
C ALA A 217 6.56 -4.82 9.08
N ALA A 218 5.82 -4.50 8.03
CA ALA A 218 6.20 -4.85 6.66
C ALA A 218 7.24 -3.90 6.05
N SER A 219 7.11 -2.60 6.28
CA SER A 219 7.98 -1.64 5.64
C SER A 219 9.38 -1.63 6.24
N THR A 220 9.51 -1.76 7.58
CA THR A 220 10.84 -1.90 8.21
C THR A 220 11.42 -3.31 8.00
N TYR A 221 10.58 -4.33 7.82
CA TYR A 221 11.07 -5.65 7.43
C TYR A 221 11.78 -5.59 6.08
N LEU A 222 11.13 -5.00 5.07
CA LEU A 222 11.70 -4.82 3.75
C LEU A 222 12.92 -3.89 3.75
N ALA A 223 12.93 -2.85 4.60
CA ALA A 223 14.01 -1.86 4.62
C ALA A 223 15.26 -2.32 5.38
N ASP A 224 15.08 -2.99 6.52
CA ASP A 224 16.15 -3.17 7.52
C ASP A 224 16.58 -4.64 7.67
N ARG A 225 15.81 -5.60 7.15
CA ARG A 225 15.97 -7.03 7.44
C ARG A 225 15.86 -7.92 6.20
N VAL A 226 15.95 -7.32 5.02
CA VAL A 226 15.87 -8.00 3.73
C VAL A 226 16.96 -7.42 2.83
N ASP A 227 18.00 -8.22 2.59
CA ASP A 227 19.11 -7.87 1.73
C ASP A 227 18.93 -8.48 0.32
N GLU A 228 19.76 -8.04 -0.63
CA GLU A 228 19.82 -8.69 -1.95
C GLU A 228 20.23 -10.17 -1.81
N GLY A 229 19.50 -11.05 -2.49
CA GLY A 229 19.65 -12.50 -2.39
C GLY A 229 18.75 -13.18 -1.37
N ASP A 230 18.14 -12.43 -0.44
CA ASP A 230 17.14 -12.98 0.47
C ASP A 230 15.83 -13.31 -0.25
N THR A 231 14.96 -14.09 0.40
CA THR A 231 13.63 -14.40 -0.11
C THR A 231 12.53 -13.74 0.71
N VAL A 232 11.55 -13.14 0.02
CA VAL A 232 10.33 -12.60 0.62
C VAL A 232 9.10 -13.35 0.12
N GLY A 233 8.18 -13.68 1.02
CA GLY A 233 6.93 -14.35 0.63
C GLY A 233 5.96 -13.37 -0.03
N ILE A 234 5.54 -13.65 -1.27
CA ILE A 234 4.62 -12.79 -2.02
C ILE A 234 3.42 -13.53 -2.62
N TYR A 235 2.35 -12.79 -2.87
CA TYR A 235 1.29 -13.21 -3.79
C TYR A 235 0.62 -11.99 -4.46
N VAL A 236 0.21 -12.14 -5.72
CA VAL A 236 -0.44 -11.07 -6.50
C VAL A 236 -1.94 -11.03 -6.21
N THR A 237 -2.50 -9.83 -6.14
CA THR A 237 -3.94 -9.56 -6.10
C THR A 237 -4.32 -8.76 -7.33
N ALA A 238 -5.20 -9.33 -8.15
CA ALA A 238 -5.68 -8.68 -9.35
C ALA A 238 -6.58 -7.48 -9.02
N ASN A 239 -6.29 -6.30 -9.57
CA ASN A 239 -7.11 -5.08 -9.45
C ASN A 239 -7.76 -4.69 -10.78
N LYS A 240 -8.83 -5.39 -11.14
CA LYS A 240 -9.51 -5.19 -12.43
C LYS A 240 -10.12 -3.80 -12.61
N SER A 241 -10.38 -3.08 -11.52
CA SER A 241 -10.87 -1.69 -11.55
C SER A 241 -9.77 -0.67 -11.84
N PHE A 242 -8.49 -1.07 -11.78
CA PHE A 242 -7.35 -0.18 -11.97
C PHE A 242 -6.42 -0.77 -13.04
N ARG A 243 -6.83 -0.59 -14.30
CA ARG A 243 -6.12 -1.08 -15.50
C ARG A 243 -5.91 0.02 -16.51
N LEU A 244 -4.93 -0.15 -17.38
CA LEU A 244 -4.83 0.64 -18.60
C LEU A 244 -6.07 0.44 -19.49
N PRO A 245 -6.46 1.46 -20.25
CA PRO A 245 -7.45 1.33 -21.32
C PRO A 245 -6.82 0.73 -22.59
N GLU A 246 -7.57 0.75 -23.68
CA GLU A 246 -7.03 0.50 -25.02
C GLU A 246 -5.89 1.50 -25.34
N PRO A 247 -4.85 1.09 -26.11
CA PRO A 247 -3.61 1.86 -26.29
C PRO A 247 -3.75 3.30 -26.79
N ASP A 248 -4.78 3.61 -27.58
CA ASP A 248 -5.03 4.96 -28.12
C ASP A 248 -5.79 5.89 -27.18
N THR A 249 -6.26 5.39 -26.03
CA THR A 249 -7.01 6.22 -25.08
C THR A 249 -6.05 7.05 -24.24
N ASP A 250 -6.27 8.37 -24.20
CA ASP A 250 -5.49 9.26 -23.34
C ASP A 250 -5.69 8.94 -21.85
N ILE A 251 -4.65 9.13 -21.04
CA ILE A 251 -4.75 8.95 -19.59
C ILE A 251 -4.18 10.14 -18.83
N ILE A 252 -4.87 10.48 -17.73
CA ILE A 252 -4.41 11.43 -16.72
C ILE A 252 -4.16 10.64 -15.44
N MET A 253 -2.99 10.78 -14.87
CA MET A 253 -2.52 10.05 -13.70
C MET A 253 -2.21 11.03 -12.59
N VAL A 254 -2.74 10.81 -11.39
CA VAL A 254 -2.51 11.66 -10.22
C VAL A 254 -2.00 10.79 -9.08
N GLY A 255 -0.70 10.90 -8.77
CA GLY A 255 -0.04 9.97 -7.87
C GLY A 255 1.11 10.59 -7.09
N PRO A 256 0.86 11.40 -6.05
CA PRO A 256 1.92 11.95 -5.21
C PRO A 256 2.57 10.88 -4.30
N GLY A 257 3.86 11.07 -3.99
CA GLY A 257 4.64 10.13 -3.19
C GLY A 257 4.61 8.71 -3.77
N THR A 258 4.43 7.69 -2.92
CA THR A 258 4.35 6.28 -3.36
C THR A 258 3.14 5.98 -4.25
N GLY A 259 2.19 6.92 -4.39
CA GLY A 259 1.13 6.84 -5.40
C GLY A 259 1.63 6.82 -6.84
N ILE A 260 2.90 7.13 -7.10
CA ILE A 260 3.53 7.00 -8.42
C ILE A 260 3.68 5.54 -8.88
N ALA A 261 3.70 4.58 -7.95
CA ALA A 261 4.02 3.18 -8.21
C ALA A 261 3.27 2.59 -9.44
N PRO A 262 1.92 2.54 -9.47
CA PRO A 262 1.23 1.96 -10.62
C PRO A 262 1.39 2.79 -11.89
N PHE A 263 1.67 4.09 -11.79
CA PHE A 263 1.86 4.96 -12.95
C PHE A 263 3.21 4.75 -13.63
N ARG A 264 4.25 4.44 -12.85
CA ARG A 264 5.51 3.92 -13.40
C ARG A 264 5.23 2.67 -14.25
N ALA A 265 4.47 1.71 -13.71
CA ALA A 265 4.09 0.51 -14.45
C ALA A 265 3.28 0.83 -15.73
N PHE A 266 2.32 1.77 -15.65
CA PHE A 266 1.51 2.19 -16.79
C PHE A 266 2.36 2.80 -17.92
N ILE A 267 3.27 3.72 -17.58
CA ILE A 267 4.07 4.42 -18.58
C ILE A 267 5.05 3.44 -19.25
N HIS A 268 5.63 2.50 -18.50
CA HIS A 268 6.44 1.44 -19.10
C HIS A 268 5.65 0.54 -20.05
N GLU A 269 4.43 0.14 -19.67
CA GLU A 269 3.58 -0.68 -20.55
C GLU A 269 3.29 0.06 -21.85
N ARG A 270 2.88 1.34 -21.76
CA ARG A 270 2.57 2.16 -22.92
C ARG A 270 3.76 2.52 -23.79
N SER A 271 4.96 2.59 -23.19
CA SER A 271 6.20 2.80 -23.96
C SER A 271 6.56 1.60 -24.83
N ASN A 272 5.90 0.45 -24.63
CA ASN A 272 6.13 -0.79 -25.35
C ASN A 272 4.87 -1.29 -26.10
N ASP A 273 3.79 -0.51 -26.11
CA ASP A 273 2.62 -0.77 -26.93
C ASP A 273 2.65 0.06 -28.23
N ASP A 274 1.83 -0.32 -29.22
CA ASP A 274 1.74 0.38 -30.51
C ASP A 274 0.76 1.57 -30.47
N GLY A 275 0.30 1.98 -29.29
CA GLY A 275 -0.71 3.02 -29.10
C GLY A 275 -0.18 4.44 -29.27
N HIS A 276 -1.10 5.37 -29.51
CA HIS A 276 -0.80 6.80 -29.63
C HIS A 276 -1.47 7.66 -28.57
N GLY A 277 -2.14 7.04 -27.59
CA GLY A 277 -2.79 7.79 -26.52
C GLY A 277 -1.75 8.47 -25.62
N ARG A 278 -2.08 9.70 -25.23
CA ARG A 278 -1.20 10.60 -24.47
C ARG A 278 -1.19 10.23 -23.00
N ASN A 279 -0.05 10.47 -22.35
CA ASN A 279 0.16 10.24 -20.92
C ASN A 279 0.41 11.54 -20.20
N TRP A 280 -0.37 11.83 -19.15
CA TRP A 280 -0.15 13.00 -18.32
C TRP A 280 -0.08 12.62 -16.85
N LEU A 281 1.07 12.83 -16.21
CA LEU A 281 1.26 12.57 -14.78
C LEU A 281 1.32 13.87 -13.97
N PHE A 282 0.45 13.97 -12.97
CA PHE A 282 0.55 14.88 -11.84
C PHE A 282 1.20 14.14 -10.67
N HIS A 283 2.43 14.50 -10.34
CA HIS A 283 3.18 13.95 -9.22
C HIS A 283 3.38 15.00 -8.12
N GLY A 284 3.62 14.55 -6.90
CA GLY A 284 3.86 15.43 -5.75
C GLY A 284 4.95 14.88 -4.85
N ALA A 285 5.89 15.74 -4.51
CA ALA A 285 7.02 15.48 -3.63
C ALA A 285 7.17 16.65 -2.63
N ARG A 286 8.07 16.55 -1.66
CA ARG A 286 8.40 17.70 -0.79
C ARG A 286 9.45 18.57 -1.43
N TYR A 287 10.54 17.95 -1.90
CA TYR A 287 11.66 18.61 -2.53
C TYR A 287 12.14 17.81 -3.74
N ARG A 288 12.48 18.52 -4.82
CA ARG A 288 12.94 17.94 -6.09
C ARG A 288 14.18 17.07 -5.93
N ASP A 289 15.11 17.50 -5.10
CA ASP A 289 16.39 16.83 -4.94
C ASP A 289 16.41 15.80 -3.81
N GLN A 290 15.29 15.61 -3.09
CA GLN A 290 15.23 14.69 -1.96
C GLN A 290 14.24 13.54 -2.15
N ASP A 291 13.03 13.81 -2.62
CA ASP A 291 11.97 12.81 -2.64
C ASP A 291 11.07 12.85 -3.87
N PHE A 292 11.59 13.39 -4.98
CA PHE A 292 11.03 13.13 -6.30
C PHE A 292 11.41 11.70 -6.73
N LEU A 293 10.51 10.76 -6.47
CA LEU A 293 10.70 9.34 -6.77
C LEU A 293 10.82 9.11 -8.28
N TYR A 294 11.81 8.30 -8.69
CA TYR A 294 12.09 7.98 -10.09
C TYR A 294 12.38 9.21 -10.97
N ARG A 295 12.86 10.31 -10.37
CA ARG A 295 13.11 11.60 -11.03
C ARG A 295 13.76 11.49 -12.41
N ASP A 296 14.91 10.82 -12.48
CA ASP A 296 15.70 10.77 -13.71
C ASP A 296 14.98 9.96 -14.80
N GLU A 297 14.24 8.91 -14.42
CA GLU A 297 13.40 8.11 -15.32
C GLU A 297 12.19 8.91 -15.83
N MET A 298 11.49 9.63 -14.94
CA MET A 298 10.33 10.44 -15.32
C MET A 298 10.71 11.60 -16.26
N TRP A 299 11.85 12.24 -16.02
CA TRP A 299 12.36 13.29 -16.92
C TRP A 299 12.83 12.73 -18.27
N ALA A 300 13.44 11.55 -18.29
CA ALA A 300 13.79 10.90 -19.55
C ALA A 300 12.53 10.59 -20.38
N MET A 301 11.49 10.02 -19.75
CA MET A 301 10.21 9.74 -20.41
C MET A 301 9.52 11.00 -20.93
N GLU A 302 9.65 12.12 -20.20
CA GLU A 302 9.14 13.42 -20.67
C GLU A 302 9.94 13.96 -21.86
N ALA A 303 11.27 13.89 -21.81
CA ALA A 303 12.14 14.33 -22.89
C ALA A 303 11.92 13.53 -24.19
N ASP A 304 11.60 12.24 -24.06
CA ASP A 304 11.29 11.34 -25.17
C ASP A 304 9.86 11.55 -25.74
N GLY A 305 9.05 12.39 -25.10
CA GLY A 305 7.66 12.68 -25.51
C GLY A 305 6.64 11.61 -25.11
N ASN A 306 7.07 10.59 -24.35
CA ASN A 306 6.19 9.50 -23.87
C ASN A 306 5.34 9.93 -22.67
N LEU A 307 5.74 11.00 -21.98
CA LEU A 307 5.09 11.51 -20.78
C LEU A 307 4.99 13.03 -20.83
N ARG A 308 3.86 13.58 -20.42
CA ARG A 308 3.77 14.95 -19.92
C ARG A 308 3.78 14.93 -18.40
N LEU A 309 4.63 15.75 -17.78
CA LEU A 309 4.83 15.71 -16.35
C LEU A 309 4.53 17.07 -15.68
N ASP A 310 3.79 17.03 -14.58
CA ASP A 310 3.55 18.16 -13.70
C ASP A 310 3.86 17.76 -12.25
N VAL A 311 4.88 18.38 -11.64
CA VAL A 311 5.35 18.01 -10.30
C VAL A 311 5.13 19.14 -9.29
N ALA A 312 4.40 18.85 -8.23
CA ALA A 312 4.19 19.73 -7.09
C ALA A 312 5.27 19.49 -6.02
N PHE A 313 6.11 20.49 -5.75
CA PHE A 313 7.07 20.44 -4.64
C PHE A 313 6.51 21.22 -3.44
N SER A 314 6.02 20.48 -2.44
CA SER A 314 5.25 21.08 -1.34
C SER A 314 6.07 21.91 -0.33
N ARG A 315 7.41 21.87 -0.40
CA ARG A 315 8.29 22.53 0.57
C ARG A 315 9.40 23.38 -0.05
N GLU A 316 9.39 23.61 -1.37
CA GLU A 316 10.39 24.47 -2.05
C GLU A 316 10.07 25.98 -1.96
N GLN A 317 8.92 26.32 -1.38
CA GLN A 317 8.45 27.69 -1.19
C GLN A 317 7.60 27.77 0.08
N ASP A 318 7.31 29.01 0.53
CA ASP A 318 6.55 29.26 1.78
C ASP A 318 5.14 28.65 1.73
N GLU A 319 4.47 28.76 0.59
CA GLU A 319 3.12 28.22 0.38
C GLU A 319 3.17 26.75 -0.05
N LYS A 320 2.32 25.92 0.57
CA LYS A 320 2.28 24.49 0.21
C LYS A 320 1.61 24.29 -1.16
N VAL A 321 2.37 23.76 -2.11
CA VAL A 321 1.85 23.38 -3.44
C VAL A 321 1.61 21.88 -3.48
N TYR A 322 0.37 21.48 -3.82
CA TYR A 322 -0.04 20.09 -3.99
C TYR A 322 -0.53 19.83 -5.41
N VAL A 323 -0.70 18.55 -5.75
CA VAL A 323 -1.19 18.11 -7.08
C VAL A 323 -2.54 18.71 -7.43
N SER A 324 -3.45 18.87 -6.46
CA SER A 324 -4.74 19.55 -6.63
C SER A 324 -4.59 21.00 -7.10
N HIS A 325 -3.58 21.73 -6.59
CA HIS A 325 -3.32 23.10 -7.02
C HIS A 325 -2.85 23.15 -8.49
N LEU A 326 -1.98 22.21 -8.89
CA LEU A 326 -1.54 22.10 -10.28
C LEU A 326 -2.69 21.72 -11.22
N MET A 327 -3.55 20.80 -10.79
CA MET A 327 -4.76 20.42 -11.53
C MET A 327 -5.69 21.62 -11.71
N GLY A 328 -5.97 22.38 -10.66
CA GLY A 328 -6.82 23.58 -10.73
C GLY A 328 -6.29 24.61 -11.72
N GLY A 329 -4.98 24.84 -11.77
CA GLY A 329 -4.34 25.72 -12.75
C GLY A 329 -4.42 25.23 -14.20
N LYS A 330 -4.82 23.98 -14.43
CA LYS A 330 -4.92 23.34 -15.75
C LYS A 330 -6.32 22.77 -16.04
N GLY A 331 -7.33 23.30 -15.34
CA GLY A 331 -8.68 22.78 -15.36
C GLY A 331 -9.30 22.66 -16.76
N GLU A 332 -9.15 23.69 -17.60
CA GLU A 332 -9.69 23.69 -18.96
C GLU A 332 -9.16 22.52 -19.79
N GLU A 333 -7.86 22.28 -19.71
CA GLU A 333 -7.19 21.24 -20.49
C GLU A 333 -7.53 19.83 -19.95
N ILE A 334 -7.53 19.67 -18.62
CA ILE A 334 -7.99 18.43 -17.98
C ILE A 334 -9.42 18.10 -18.41
N TYR A 335 -10.32 19.09 -18.37
CA TYR A 335 -11.70 18.88 -18.78
C TYR A 335 -11.82 18.52 -20.26
N SER A 336 -11.04 19.17 -21.14
CA SER A 336 -11.01 18.80 -22.56
C SER A 336 -10.59 17.35 -22.75
N TRP A 337 -9.53 16.89 -22.09
CA TRP A 337 -9.10 15.49 -22.17
C TRP A 337 -10.19 14.53 -21.70
N ILE A 338 -10.84 14.82 -20.58
CA ILE A 338 -11.93 13.98 -20.04
C ILE A 338 -13.11 13.92 -21.02
N ARG A 339 -13.51 15.07 -21.57
CA ARG A 339 -14.58 15.17 -22.59
C ARG A 339 -14.24 14.37 -23.84
N ASP A 340 -12.97 14.40 -24.24
CA ASP A 340 -12.47 13.70 -25.44
C ASP A 340 -12.21 12.20 -25.17
N GLY A 341 -12.55 11.70 -23.98
CA GLY A 341 -12.57 10.28 -23.64
C GLY A 341 -11.42 9.79 -22.77
N ALA A 342 -10.55 10.68 -22.28
CA ALA A 342 -9.45 10.30 -21.41
C ALA A 342 -9.93 9.63 -20.11
N ILE A 343 -9.11 8.72 -19.58
CA ILE A 343 -9.33 8.12 -18.27
C ILE A 343 -8.44 8.78 -17.23
N LEU A 344 -9.06 9.25 -16.14
CA LEU A 344 -8.37 9.81 -14.99
C LEU A 344 -8.16 8.73 -13.91
N TYR A 345 -6.94 8.65 -13.41
CA TYR A 345 -6.52 7.72 -12.37
C TYR A 345 -5.97 8.47 -11.16
N VAL A 346 -6.32 8.01 -9.96
CA VAL A 346 -5.76 8.54 -8.70
C VAL A 346 -5.20 7.39 -7.87
N CYS A 347 -3.97 7.53 -7.39
CA CYS A 347 -3.35 6.58 -6.47
C CYS A 347 -2.62 7.30 -5.31
N GLY A 348 -2.72 6.75 -4.10
CA GLY A 348 -2.05 7.28 -2.91
C GLY A 348 -2.97 7.40 -1.69
N ASP A 349 -2.72 8.41 -0.85
CA ASP A 349 -3.44 8.63 0.41
C ASP A 349 -4.95 8.81 0.22
N ALA A 350 -5.74 7.94 0.87
CA ALA A 350 -7.19 7.97 0.81
C ALA A 350 -7.84 9.07 1.66
N THR A 351 -7.11 9.60 2.66
CA THR A 351 -7.71 10.43 3.72
C THR A 351 -7.85 11.89 3.29
N GLN A 352 -6.76 12.47 2.78
CA GLN A 352 -6.66 13.87 2.44
C GLN A 352 -6.49 14.04 0.93
N MET A 353 -5.50 13.37 0.33
CA MET A 353 -5.14 13.58 -1.07
C MET A 353 -6.30 13.22 -2.02
N ALA A 354 -6.90 12.04 -1.85
CA ALA A 354 -8.01 11.61 -2.69
C ALA A 354 -9.23 12.53 -2.60
N ARG A 355 -9.51 13.12 -1.42
CA ARG A 355 -10.59 14.07 -1.23
C ARG A 355 -10.29 15.38 -1.95
N ASP A 356 -9.10 15.93 -1.77
CA ASP A 356 -8.71 17.21 -2.36
C ASP A 356 -8.70 17.11 -3.91
N VAL A 357 -8.33 15.96 -4.47
CA VAL A 357 -8.43 15.67 -5.91
C VAL A 357 -9.89 15.56 -6.38
N ASP A 358 -10.76 14.88 -5.63
CA ASP A 358 -12.20 14.79 -5.93
C ASP A 358 -12.86 16.18 -5.96
N GLU A 359 -12.56 17.02 -4.96
CA GLU A 359 -13.08 18.38 -4.86
C GLU A 359 -12.57 19.25 -6.01
N THR A 360 -11.27 19.14 -6.34
CA THR A 360 -10.68 19.85 -7.47
C THR A 360 -11.28 19.43 -8.80
N LEU A 361 -11.46 18.12 -9.03
CA LEU A 361 -12.08 17.61 -10.25
C LEU A 361 -13.53 18.08 -10.38
N THR A 362 -14.28 18.10 -9.28
CA THR A 362 -15.65 18.62 -9.25
C THR A 362 -15.67 20.12 -9.64
N ALA A 363 -14.75 20.91 -9.09
CA ALA A 363 -14.63 22.33 -9.42
C ALA A 363 -14.28 22.56 -10.90
N ILE A 364 -13.37 21.76 -11.46
CA ILE A 364 -13.00 21.79 -12.88
C ILE A 364 -14.21 21.49 -13.77
N ILE A 365 -14.97 20.43 -13.47
CA ILE A 365 -16.16 20.05 -14.25
C ILE A 365 -17.23 21.13 -14.15
N ARG A 366 -17.42 21.73 -12.97
CA ARG A 366 -18.35 22.85 -12.78
C ARG A 366 -17.98 24.05 -13.65
N GLU A 367 -16.72 24.45 -13.63
CA GLU A 367 -16.23 25.65 -14.33
C GLU A 367 -16.19 25.48 -15.84
N TYR A 368 -15.66 24.37 -16.34
CA TYR A 368 -15.41 24.17 -17.77
C TYR A 368 -16.47 23.32 -18.47
N GLY A 369 -17.35 22.65 -17.72
CA GLY A 369 -18.43 21.83 -18.25
C GLY A 369 -19.81 22.46 -18.24
N ASP A 370 -19.95 23.72 -17.78
CA ASP A 370 -21.22 24.44 -17.66
C ASP A 370 -22.25 23.70 -16.79
N PHE A 371 -21.77 23.05 -15.72
CA PHE A 371 -22.60 22.42 -14.70
C PHE A 371 -22.75 23.34 -13.49
N ASP A 372 -23.87 23.23 -12.78
CA ASP A 372 -23.95 23.69 -11.40
C ASP A 372 -23.26 22.70 -10.44
N GLU A 373 -23.24 23.01 -9.14
CA GLU A 373 -22.55 22.19 -8.14
C GLU A 373 -23.12 20.76 -8.05
N GLU A 374 -24.43 20.59 -8.16
CA GLU A 374 -25.09 19.27 -8.11
C GLU A 374 -24.81 18.47 -9.39
N GLY A 375 -24.91 19.13 -10.55
CA GLY A 375 -24.59 18.56 -11.85
C GLY A 375 -23.14 18.11 -11.96
N ALA A 376 -22.19 18.91 -11.46
CA ALA A 376 -20.77 18.55 -11.48
C ALA A 376 -20.49 17.30 -10.64
N ARG A 377 -21.12 17.17 -9.47
CA ARG A 377 -21.01 15.97 -8.62
C ARG A 377 -21.63 14.74 -9.28
N ALA A 378 -22.79 14.90 -9.91
CA ALA A 378 -23.44 13.84 -10.68
C ALA A 378 -22.55 13.39 -11.85
N GLU A 379 -21.87 14.32 -12.53
CA GLU A 379 -20.97 14.01 -13.63
C GLU A 379 -19.70 13.28 -13.16
N VAL A 380 -19.10 13.68 -12.03
CA VAL A 380 -18.01 12.91 -11.40
C VAL A 380 -18.46 11.48 -11.10
N GLN A 381 -19.66 11.30 -10.56
CA GLN A 381 -20.21 9.97 -10.29
C GLN A 381 -20.43 9.16 -11.59
N ARG A 382 -20.95 9.80 -12.64
CA ARG A 382 -21.09 9.17 -13.97
C ARG A 382 -19.73 8.72 -14.52
N LEU A 383 -18.68 9.54 -14.40
CA LEU A 383 -17.32 9.18 -14.83
C LEU A 383 -16.78 7.96 -14.08
N ARG A 384 -17.08 7.82 -12.78
CA ARG A 384 -16.72 6.63 -12.00
C ARG A 384 -17.44 5.39 -12.50
N GLU A 385 -18.75 5.48 -12.69
CA GLU A 385 -19.59 4.36 -13.15
C GLU A 385 -19.22 3.92 -14.58
N ALA A 386 -18.84 4.87 -15.43
CA ALA A 386 -18.33 4.62 -16.78
C ALA A 386 -16.88 4.11 -16.81
N GLY A 387 -16.19 4.07 -15.66
CA GLY A 387 -14.79 3.68 -15.58
C GLY A 387 -13.81 4.68 -16.21
N GLN A 388 -14.23 5.93 -16.43
CA GLN A 388 -13.38 7.06 -16.85
C GLN A 388 -12.71 7.76 -15.66
N TYR A 389 -13.14 7.49 -14.43
CA TYR A 389 -12.45 7.92 -13.21
C TYR A 389 -12.19 6.73 -12.27
N ARG A 390 -10.93 6.32 -12.16
CA ARG A 390 -10.48 5.13 -11.39
C ARG A 390 -9.60 5.54 -10.21
N ARG A 391 -9.72 4.84 -9.09
CA ARG A 391 -8.94 5.11 -7.87
C ARG A 391 -8.36 3.83 -7.26
N ASP A 392 -7.11 3.91 -6.83
CA ASP A 392 -6.42 2.92 -5.98
C ASP A 392 -5.81 3.66 -4.79
N VAL A 393 -6.62 3.90 -3.76
CA VAL A 393 -6.27 4.74 -2.61
C VAL A 393 -6.31 3.93 -1.32
N TYR A 394 -5.38 4.22 -0.40
CA TYR A 394 -5.13 3.43 0.81
C TYR A 394 -4.88 4.26 2.06
#